data_AF-A0A7X9LAS6-F1
#
_entry.id   AF-A0A7X9LAS6-F1
#
_cell.length_a   1.000
_cell.length_b   1.000
_cell.length_c   1.000
_cell.angle_alpha   90.00
_cell.angle_beta   90.00
_cell.angle_gamma   90.00
#
_symmetry.space_group_name_H-M   'P 1'
#
loop_
_entity.id
_entity.type
_entity.pdbx_description
1 polymer ?
#
loop_
_entity_poly.entity_id
_entity_poly.type
_entity_poly.pdbx_seq_one_letter_code
_entity_poly.pdbx_strand_id
1 'polypeptide(L)'
;MARNQAMYSDLTLLHHKIPQYTDILHEYFVPREALVPFLEQTAAAVQDGRAMLLHASVRVVHAEPILLDYARGDRYSVVLYLSQEVSAEGNRDMARLTRRLVDRALAAGGTFYLPYQQHYTRDDLARAYPRIEEFFALKRRHDPGLLFMNSLYSRYAR
;
A
#
# COMPACT_ATOMS: atom_id res chain seq x y z
N MET A 1 -2.49 -19.10 -14.22
CA MET A 1 -1.12 -18.54 -14.08
C MET A 1 -1.17 -17.52 -12.95
N ALA A 2 -0.30 -17.65 -11.95
CA ALA A 2 -0.39 -16.84 -10.74
C ALA A 2 0.01 -15.37 -11.02
N ARG A 3 -0.72 -14.45 -10.39
CA ARG A 3 -0.76 -12.98 -10.62
C ARG A 3 0.58 -12.22 -10.53
N ASN A 4 1.68 -12.89 -10.16
CA ASN A 4 2.99 -12.28 -9.89
C ASN A 4 4.14 -12.76 -10.78
N GLN A 5 3.89 -13.63 -11.77
CA GLN A 5 4.98 -14.31 -12.48
C GLN A 5 5.84 -13.38 -13.37
N ALA A 6 5.29 -12.24 -13.79
CA ALA A 6 6.01 -11.23 -14.57
C ALA A 6 7.03 -10.39 -13.76
N MET A 7 7.06 -10.49 -12.43
CA MET A 7 8.08 -9.82 -11.59
C MET A 7 9.35 -10.67 -11.36
N TYR A 8 9.38 -11.94 -11.79
CA TYR A 8 10.44 -12.88 -11.41
C TYR A 8 11.53 -13.08 -12.46
N SER A 9 11.39 -12.57 -13.68
CA SER A 9 12.32 -12.90 -14.77
C SER A 9 13.69 -12.23 -14.67
N ASP A 10 13.90 -11.29 -13.73
CA ASP A 10 15.20 -10.61 -13.59
C ASP A 10 15.54 -10.18 -12.15
N LEU A 11 15.48 -11.15 -11.22
CA LEU A 11 15.87 -10.94 -9.82
C LEU A 11 17.35 -10.50 -9.65
N THR A 12 18.20 -10.71 -10.65
CA THR A 12 19.59 -10.25 -10.69
C THR A 12 19.73 -8.73 -10.88
N LEU A 13 18.77 -8.09 -11.56
CA LEU A 13 18.71 -6.64 -11.74
C LEU A 13 18.17 -5.91 -10.51
N LEU A 14 17.36 -6.60 -9.69
CA LEU A 14 16.79 -6.11 -8.43
C LEU A 14 17.74 -6.26 -7.23
N HIS A 15 18.94 -6.81 -7.43
CA HIS A 15 19.92 -6.88 -6.35
C HIS A 15 20.39 -5.46 -6.00
N HIS A 16 19.96 -4.97 -4.85
CA HIS A 16 20.38 -3.69 -4.29
C HIS A 16 21.90 -3.59 -4.23
N LYS A 17 22.50 -2.83 -5.15
CA LYS A 17 23.96 -2.61 -5.19
C LYS A 17 24.43 -1.54 -4.20
N ILE A 18 23.51 -0.82 -3.56
CA ILE A 18 23.78 0.30 -2.66
C ILE A 18 23.13 -0.01 -1.30
N PRO A 19 23.88 -0.51 -0.30
CA PRO A 19 23.34 -0.92 1.00
C PRO A 19 22.58 0.20 1.76
N GLN A 20 22.84 1.45 1.41
CA GLN A 20 22.20 2.63 1.99
C GLN A 20 20.76 2.83 1.52
N TYR A 21 20.31 2.13 0.47
CA TYR A 21 18.96 2.28 -0.09
C TYR A 21 18.28 0.93 -0.30
N THR A 22 16.97 0.90 -0.04
CA THR A 22 16.09 -0.24 -0.29
C THR A 22 14.90 0.22 -1.12
N ASP A 23 14.43 -0.62 -2.03
CA ASP A 23 13.32 -0.30 -2.91
C ASP A 23 12.03 -0.83 -2.30
N ILE A 24 11.01 0.01 -2.34
CA ILE A 24 9.70 -0.26 -1.76
C ILE A 24 8.61 0.04 -2.78
N LEU A 25 7.44 -0.54 -2.52
CA LEU A 25 6.24 -0.30 -3.30
C LEU A 25 5.20 0.41 -2.45
N HIS A 26 4.54 1.40 -3.04
CA HIS A 26 3.23 1.84 -2.61
C HIS A 26 2.21 1.45 -3.69
N GLU A 27 0.98 1.14 -3.29
CA GLU A 27 -0.12 0.92 -4.22
C GLU A 27 -1.42 1.48 -3.64
N TYR A 28 -2.08 2.30 -4.44
CA TYR A 28 -3.32 2.98 -4.09
C TYR A 28 -4.40 2.68 -5.13
N PHE A 29 -5.65 2.57 -4.68
CA PHE A 29 -6.79 2.24 -5.53
C PHE A 29 -7.80 3.38 -5.44
N VAL A 30 -8.07 4.04 -6.56
CA VAL A 30 -8.91 5.24 -6.61
C VAL A 30 -10.02 5.12 -7.66
N PRO A 31 -11.20 5.76 -7.43
CA PRO A 31 -12.23 5.89 -8.45
C PRO A 31 -11.70 6.54 -9.74
N ARG A 32 -12.38 6.29 -10.86
CA ARG A 32 -12.04 6.84 -12.19
C ARG A 32 -11.95 8.37 -12.16
N GLU A 33 -12.95 9.00 -11.59
CA GLU A 33 -13.10 10.45 -11.46
C GLU A 33 -12.01 11.09 -10.59
N ALA A 34 -11.40 10.32 -9.70
CA ALA A 34 -10.37 10.79 -8.78
C ALA A 34 -8.94 10.54 -9.27
N LEU A 35 -8.73 9.79 -10.37
CA LEU A 35 -7.40 9.40 -10.83
C LEU A 35 -6.50 10.61 -11.09
N VAL A 36 -6.93 11.55 -11.93
CA VAL A 36 -6.10 12.71 -12.31
C VAL A 36 -5.77 13.58 -11.10
N PRO A 37 -6.75 14.01 -10.27
CA PRO A 37 -6.45 14.75 -9.05
C PRO A 37 -5.52 14.01 -8.08
N PHE A 38 -5.67 12.68 -7.95
CA PHE A 38 -4.80 11.88 -7.10
C PHE A 38 -3.36 11.82 -7.62
N LEU A 39 -3.16 11.69 -8.94
CA LEU A 39 -1.82 11.70 -9.55
C LEU A 39 -1.12 13.06 -9.38
N GLU A 40 -1.84 14.17 -9.55
CA GLU A 40 -1.30 15.52 -9.33
C GLU A 40 -0.86 15.70 -7.87
N GLN A 41 -1.70 15.29 -6.91
CA GLN A 41 -1.37 15.34 -5.49
C GLN A 41 -0.22 14.41 -5.11
N THR A 42 -0.13 13.25 -5.75
CA THR A 42 0.97 12.29 -5.58
C THR A 42 2.28 12.89 -6.08
N ALA A 43 2.29 13.47 -7.28
CA ALA A 43 3.46 14.13 -7.84
C ALA A 43 3.96 15.26 -6.93
N ALA A 44 3.06 16.13 -6.46
CA ALA A 44 3.39 17.18 -5.51
C ALA A 44 3.98 16.61 -4.19
N ALA A 45 3.38 15.55 -3.64
CA ALA A 45 3.87 14.93 -2.41
C ALA A 45 5.26 14.29 -2.57
N VAL A 46 5.53 13.65 -3.70
CA VAL A 46 6.84 13.07 -4.03
C VAL A 46 7.89 14.17 -4.19
N GLN A 47 7.56 15.27 -4.88
CA GLN A 47 8.45 16.42 -5.06
C GLN A 47 8.75 17.12 -3.74
N ASP A 48 7.72 17.45 -2.95
CA ASP A 48 7.86 18.10 -1.64
C ASP A 48 8.72 17.27 -0.68
N GLY A 49 8.51 15.95 -0.68
CA GLY A 49 9.25 15.01 0.15
C GLY A 49 10.63 14.63 -0.40
N ARG A 50 11.01 15.14 -1.59
CA ARG A 50 12.23 14.75 -2.33
C ARG A 50 12.40 13.23 -2.43
N ALA A 51 11.28 12.51 -2.56
CA ALA A 51 11.31 11.06 -2.60
C ALA A 51 11.82 10.56 -3.95
N MET A 52 12.65 9.51 -3.93
CA MET A 52 13.23 8.91 -5.13
C MET A 52 12.21 7.98 -5.80
N LEU A 53 11.32 8.52 -6.63
CA LEU A 53 10.41 7.73 -7.44
C LEU A 53 11.15 7.18 -8.66
N LEU A 54 11.27 5.85 -8.72
CA LEU A 54 11.96 5.14 -9.80
C LEU A 54 11.01 4.84 -10.97
N HIS A 55 9.77 4.46 -10.65
CA HIS A 55 8.75 4.11 -11.64
C HIS A 55 7.34 4.28 -11.05
N ALA A 56 6.37 4.61 -11.91
CA ALA A 56 4.96 4.60 -11.57
C ALA A 56 4.15 3.96 -12.69
N SER A 57 3.15 3.16 -12.33
CA SER A 57 2.23 2.54 -13.30
C SER A 57 0.79 2.65 -12.85
N VAL A 58 -0.10 2.78 -13.84
CA VAL A 58 -1.55 2.82 -13.64
C VAL A 58 -2.18 1.64 -14.37
N ARG A 59 -3.05 0.89 -13.70
CA ARG A 59 -3.82 -0.22 -14.28
C ARG A 59 -5.25 -0.23 -13.79
N VAL A 60 -6.15 -0.84 -14.54
CA VAL A 60 -7.54 -1.06 -14.11
C VAL A 60 -7.59 -2.32 -13.23
N VAL A 61 -8.36 -2.25 -12.15
CA VAL A 61 -8.70 -3.39 -11.29
C VAL A 61 -10.20 -3.43 -11.06
N HIS A 62 -10.73 -4.64 -10.86
CA HIS A 62 -12.15 -4.90 -10.66
C HIS A 62 -12.40 -5.46 -9.27
N ALA A 63 -13.65 -5.36 -8.82
CA ALA A 63 -14.11 -5.95 -7.57
C ALA A 63 -13.90 -7.48 -7.59
N GLU A 64 -13.47 -8.00 -6.45
CA GLU A 64 -13.34 -9.43 -6.21
C GLU A 64 -14.25 -9.82 -5.03
N PRO A 65 -14.83 -11.04 -5.01
CA PRO A 65 -15.73 -11.49 -3.94
C PRO A 65 -14.95 -11.90 -2.68
N ILE A 66 -14.11 -11.01 -2.16
CA ILE A 66 -13.28 -11.19 -0.96
C ILE A 66 -13.65 -10.19 0.13
N LEU A 67 -13.40 -10.57 1.39
CA LEU A 67 -13.82 -9.77 2.55
C LEU A 67 -13.12 -8.41 2.62
N LEU A 68 -11.82 -8.39 2.32
CA LEU A 68 -11.00 -7.18 2.31
C LEU A 68 -10.73 -6.74 0.86
N ASP A 69 -11.80 -6.54 0.09
CA ASP A 69 -11.69 -6.06 -1.28
C ASP A 69 -11.17 -4.61 -1.31
N TYR A 70 -10.05 -4.42 -2.00
CA TYR A 70 -9.40 -3.14 -2.21
C TYR A 70 -9.94 -2.41 -3.45
N ALA A 71 -10.59 -3.10 -4.39
CA ALA A 71 -11.13 -2.46 -5.59
C ALA A 71 -12.50 -1.82 -5.29
N ARG A 72 -13.44 -2.52 -4.66
CA ARG A 72 -14.79 -1.96 -4.38
C ARG A 72 -15.44 -1.34 -5.61
N GLY A 73 -15.45 -2.10 -6.69
CA GLY A 73 -15.88 -1.68 -8.02
C GLY A 73 -14.69 -1.45 -8.97
N ASP A 74 -14.97 -0.85 -10.12
CA ASP A 74 -13.94 -0.52 -11.09
C ASP A 74 -13.07 0.63 -10.58
N ARG A 75 -11.77 0.35 -10.38
CA ARG A 75 -10.79 1.34 -9.91
C ARG A 75 -9.57 1.38 -10.80
N TYR A 76 -8.81 2.45 -10.64
CA TYR A 76 -7.42 2.49 -11.04
C TYR A 76 -6.53 2.13 -9.86
N SER A 77 -5.63 1.17 -10.07
CA SER A 77 -4.48 0.90 -9.22
C SER A 77 -3.33 1.77 -9.69
N VAL A 78 -2.79 2.58 -8.78
CA VAL A 78 -1.61 3.41 -8.96
C VAL A 78 -0.49 2.80 -8.13
N VAL A 79 0.50 2.22 -8.79
CA VAL A 79 1.67 1.61 -8.16
C VAL A 79 2.85 2.56 -8.29
N LEU A 80 3.52 2.83 -7.17
CA LEU A 80 4.72 3.66 -7.10
C LEU A 80 5.88 2.77 -6.63
N TYR A 81 6.98 2.78 -7.37
CA TYR A 81 8.23 2.13 -7.01
C TYR A 81 9.21 3.19 -6.55
N LEU A 82 9.57 3.18 -5.27
CA LEU A 82 10.41 4.19 -4.64
C LEU A 82 11.69 3.58 -4.09
N SER A 83 12.79 4.32 -4.19
CA SER A 83 14.00 4.02 -3.42
C SER A 83 13.97 4.78 -2.10
N GLN A 84 14.18 4.07 -1.00
CA GLN A 84 14.15 4.60 0.35
C GLN A 84 15.52 4.44 1.00
N GLU A 85 16.02 5.50 1.63
CA GLU A 85 17.21 5.42 2.47
C GLU A 85 16.97 4.51 3.70
N VAL A 86 17.92 3.62 3.96
CA VAL A 86 17.93 2.70 5.12
C VAL A 86 18.50 3.42 6.32
N SER A 87 17.78 4.44 6.81
CA SER A 87 18.13 5.21 7.99
C SER A 87 16.90 5.57 8.81
N ALA A 88 17.12 6.04 10.05
CA ALA A 88 16.02 6.52 10.88
C ALA A 88 15.33 7.74 10.26
N GLU A 89 16.07 8.59 9.53
CA GLU A 89 15.52 9.73 8.80
C GLU A 89 14.73 9.29 7.58
N GLY A 90 15.31 8.41 6.74
CA GLY A 90 14.61 7.84 5.58
C GLY A 90 13.30 7.16 5.96
N ASN A 91 13.26 6.43 7.09
CA ASN A 91 12.03 5.84 7.63
C ASN A 91 11.00 6.91 8.07
N ARG A 92 11.44 8.00 8.71
CA ARG A 92 10.53 9.11 9.08
C ARG A 92 9.99 9.82 7.85
N ASP A 93 10.81 9.98 6.82
CA ASP A 93 10.44 10.66 5.58
C ASP A 93 9.43 9.83 4.80
N MET A 94 9.70 8.53 4.68
CA MET A 94 8.77 7.60 4.05
C MET A 94 7.45 7.49 4.83
N ALA A 95 7.50 7.51 6.16
CA ALA A 95 6.29 7.53 6.98
C ALA A 95 5.44 8.78 6.72
N ARG A 96 6.05 9.97 6.57
CA ARG A 96 5.33 11.21 6.23
C ARG A 96 4.72 11.15 4.84
N LEU A 97 5.48 10.68 3.84
CA LEU A 97 4.97 10.50 2.49
C LEU A 97 3.79 9.51 2.45
N THR A 98 3.96 8.34 3.07
CA THR A 98 2.93 7.29 3.11
C THR A 98 1.64 7.81 3.74
N ARG A 99 1.72 8.49 4.89
CA ARG A 99 0.53 9.08 5.54
C ARG A 99 -0.18 10.07 4.65
N ARG A 100 0.58 10.99 4.03
CA ARG A 100 0.01 11.99 3.11
C ARG A 100 -0.71 11.31 1.94
N LEU A 101 -0.12 10.29 1.33
CA LEU A 101 -0.74 9.58 0.20
C LEU A 101 -1.94 8.73 0.63
N VAL A 102 -1.88 8.07 1.79
CA VAL A 102 -3.03 7.36 2.39
C VAL A 102 -4.18 8.33 2.63
N ASP A 103 -3.92 9.49 3.24
CA ASP A 103 -4.95 10.50 3.50
C ASP A 103 -5.60 10.98 2.20
N ARG A 104 -4.81 11.22 1.14
CA ARG A 104 -5.34 11.62 -0.17
C ARG A 104 -6.16 10.51 -0.84
N ALA A 105 -5.68 9.27 -0.80
CA ALA A 105 -6.41 8.14 -1.35
C ALA A 105 -7.76 7.97 -0.64
N LEU A 106 -7.78 8.04 0.69
CA LEU A 106 -9.01 7.93 1.48
C LEU A 106 -9.96 9.11 1.26
N ALA A 107 -9.44 10.34 1.17
CA ALA A 107 -10.24 11.53 0.87
C ALA A 107 -10.89 11.46 -0.53
N ALA A 108 -10.22 10.78 -1.47
CA ALA A 108 -10.74 10.50 -2.81
C ALA A 108 -11.73 9.33 -2.87
N GLY A 109 -12.14 8.74 -1.73
CA GLY A 109 -12.99 7.55 -1.69
C GLY A 109 -12.29 6.27 -2.18
N GLY A 110 -10.96 6.29 -2.22
CA GLY A 110 -10.10 5.17 -2.54
C GLY A 110 -9.60 4.42 -1.31
N THR A 111 -8.59 3.57 -1.52
CA THR A 111 -7.90 2.80 -0.47
C THR A 111 -6.45 2.51 -0.87
N PHE A 112 -5.73 1.72 -0.08
CA PHE A 112 -4.32 1.37 -0.28
C PHE A 112 -4.09 -0.13 -0.07
N TYR A 113 -3.00 -0.66 -0.63
CA TYR A 113 -2.65 -2.07 -0.49
C TYR A 113 -2.04 -2.39 0.87
N LEU A 114 -2.63 -3.35 1.59
CA LEU A 114 -2.29 -3.67 3.00
C LEU A 114 -0.86 -4.19 3.26
N PRO A 115 -0.24 -5.02 2.39
CA PRO A 115 1.03 -5.69 2.69
C PRO A 115 2.27 -4.80 2.76
N TYR A 116 2.20 -3.55 2.29
CA TYR A 116 3.34 -2.63 2.30
C TYR A 116 3.53 -1.95 3.66
N GLN A 117 4.49 -1.03 3.75
CA GLN A 117 4.87 -0.38 5.02
C GLN A 117 3.65 0.24 5.72
N GLN A 118 3.49 -0.09 7.00
CA GLN A 118 2.29 0.21 7.78
C GLN A 118 2.38 1.58 8.44
N HIS A 119 2.56 2.64 7.64
CA HIS A 119 2.64 3.99 8.19
C HIS A 119 1.26 4.66 8.41
N TYR A 120 0.17 3.93 8.18
CA TYR A 120 -1.22 4.34 8.43
C TYR A 120 -1.70 4.03 9.86
N THR A 121 -2.74 4.74 10.30
CA THR A 121 -3.36 4.58 11.62
C THR A 121 -4.43 3.47 11.65
N ARG A 122 -4.94 3.14 12.84
CA ARG A 122 -6.08 2.21 12.99
C ARG A 122 -7.35 2.78 12.36
N ASP A 123 -7.54 4.10 12.47
CA ASP A 123 -8.68 4.79 11.88
C ASP A 123 -8.58 4.82 10.36
N ASP A 124 -7.39 5.03 9.81
CA ASP A 124 -7.15 4.91 8.37
C ASP A 124 -7.47 3.50 7.88
N LEU A 125 -7.04 2.47 8.62
CA LEU A 125 -7.34 1.07 8.29
C LEU A 125 -8.86 0.80 8.33
N ALA A 126 -9.58 1.31 9.32
CA ALA A 126 -11.03 1.14 9.43
C ALA A 126 -11.78 1.85 8.30
N ARG A 127 -11.35 3.07 7.92
CA ARG A 127 -11.89 3.80 6.76
C ARG A 127 -11.58 3.07 5.45
N ALA A 128 -10.34 2.64 5.31
CA ALA A 128 -9.83 1.91 4.15
C ALA A 128 -10.51 0.54 4.00
N TYR A 129 -10.87 -0.13 5.10
CA TYR A 129 -11.42 -1.49 5.19
C TYR A 129 -12.50 -1.60 6.29
N PRO A 130 -13.76 -1.19 6.02
CA PRO A 130 -14.82 -1.18 7.04
C PRO A 130 -15.15 -2.55 7.63
N ARG A 131 -14.82 -3.65 6.92
CA ARG A 131 -14.99 -5.04 7.38
C ARG A 131 -13.74 -5.62 8.05
N ILE A 132 -12.76 -4.79 8.44
CA ILE A 132 -11.51 -5.27 9.03
C ILE A 132 -11.73 -5.97 10.38
N GLU A 133 -12.67 -5.50 11.20
CA GLU A 133 -13.00 -6.14 12.48
C GLU A 133 -13.66 -7.51 12.29
N GLU A 134 -14.50 -7.65 11.26
CA GLU A 134 -15.08 -8.94 10.85
C GLU A 134 -13.96 -9.90 10.42
N PHE A 135 -12.98 -9.43 9.64
CA PHE A 135 -11.82 -10.22 9.28
C PHE A 135 -11.04 -10.69 10.51
N PHE A 136 -10.81 -9.81 11.50
CA PHE A 136 -10.13 -10.18 12.74
C PHE A 136 -10.91 -11.20 13.57
N ALA A 137 -12.24 -11.08 13.64
CA ALA A 137 -13.11 -12.04 14.31
C ALA A 137 -13.08 -13.41 13.62
N LEU A 138 -13.18 -13.45 12.29
CA LEU A 138 -13.05 -14.68 11.50
C LEU A 138 -11.68 -15.32 11.71
N LYS A 139 -10.60 -14.54 11.73
CA LYS A 139 -9.27 -15.08 12.02
C LYS A 139 -9.20 -15.73 13.41
N ARG A 140 -9.76 -15.11 14.46
CA ARG A 140 -9.80 -15.73 15.81
C ARG A 140 -10.62 -17.02 15.83
N ARG A 141 -11.69 -17.11 15.03
CA ARG A 141 -12.52 -18.31 14.91
C ARG A 141 -11.76 -19.46 14.22
N HIS A 142 -11.00 -19.17 13.17
CA HIS A 142 -10.34 -20.17 12.33
C HIS A 142 -8.90 -20.48 12.74
N ASP A 143 -8.25 -19.59 13.50
CA ASP A 143 -6.92 -19.75 14.08
C ASP A 143 -6.96 -19.36 15.57
N PRO A 144 -7.61 -20.16 16.44
CA PRO A 144 -7.78 -19.81 17.86
C PRO A 144 -6.45 -19.70 18.62
N GLY A 145 -5.42 -20.42 18.17
CA GLY A 145 -4.07 -20.35 18.72
C GLY A 145 -3.25 -19.16 18.22
N LEU A 146 -3.78 -18.35 17.29
CA LEU A 146 -3.09 -17.24 16.64
C LEU A 146 -1.71 -17.65 16.10
N LEU A 147 -1.63 -18.81 15.44
CA LEU A 147 -0.38 -19.32 14.87
C LEU A 147 0.05 -18.51 13.64
N PHE A 148 -0.92 -18.07 12.82
CA PHE A 148 -0.64 -17.35 11.57
C PHE A 148 -0.62 -15.84 11.78
N MET A 149 0.47 -15.34 12.36
CA MET A 149 0.64 -13.93 12.70
C MET A 149 1.48 -13.17 11.66
N ASN A 150 1.15 -11.90 11.47
CA ASN A 150 1.99 -10.95 10.73
C ASN A 150 1.94 -9.57 11.42
N SER A 151 2.70 -8.61 10.89
CA SER A 151 2.76 -7.24 11.42
C SER A 151 1.39 -6.55 11.44
N LEU A 152 0.56 -6.75 10.39
CA LEU A 152 -0.79 -6.16 10.30
C LEU A 152 -1.65 -6.61 11.48
N TYR A 153 -1.76 -7.93 11.66
CA TYR A 153 -2.59 -8.48 12.73
C TYR A 153 -2.03 -8.11 14.11
N SER A 154 -0.71 -8.20 14.29
CA SER A 154 -0.07 -7.82 15.56
C SER A 154 -0.32 -6.37 15.95
N ARG A 155 -0.43 -5.47 14.96
CA ARG A 155 -0.55 -4.04 15.18
C ARG A 155 -1.99 -3.57 15.34
N TYR A 156 -2.93 -4.18 14.61
CA TYR A 156 -4.28 -3.65 14.50
C TYR A 156 -5.37 -4.58 15.05
N ALA A 157 -5.11 -5.87 15.27
CA ALA A 157 -6.12 -6.82 15.74
C ALA A 157 -6.15 -7.06 17.26
N ARG A 158 -5.29 -6.36 18.01
CA ARG A 158 -5.27 -6.33 19.47
C ARG A 158 -6.16 -5.21 20.00
#